data_AF-A0A7V6DYB1-F1
#
_entry.id   AF-A0A7V6DYB1-F1
#
_cell.length_a   1.000
_cell.length_b   1.000
_cell.length_c   1.000
_cell.angle_alpha   90.00
_cell.angle_beta   90.00
_cell.angle_gamma   90.00
#
_symmetry.space_group_name_H-M   'P 1'
#
loop_
_entity.id
_entity.type
_entity.pdbx_description
1 polymer ?
#
loop_
_entity_poly.entity_id
_entity_poly.type
_entity_poly.pdbx_seq_one_letter_code
_entity_poly.pdbx_strand_id
1 'polypeptide(L)'
;MKTKIFLISGGLSFFSAYAQLSFSFENGLDSCWQQVPEQRWEASADEPLSGRYSLKHVFDNASAGSDQIACSLNGLQPAMGEVQWQFSLRHGYNPSASNYWIFFLMAEKGASWMDAGNENNGYAVGLNYATKNDILCLYRIAGGKDTEINHSE
;
A
#
# COMPACT_ATOMS: atom_id res chain seq x y z
N MET A 1 44.68 -0.89 51.49
CA MET A 1 44.45 -1.08 50.05
C MET A 1 43.29 -0.16 49.66
N LYS A 2 43.49 0.82 48.77
CA LYS A 2 42.43 1.79 48.38
C LYS A 2 41.74 1.29 47.11
N THR A 3 40.49 0.86 47.22
CA THR A 3 39.65 0.48 46.07
C THR A 3 39.15 1.76 45.38
N LYS A 4 39.42 1.87 44.07
CA LYS A 4 38.85 2.93 43.22
C LYS A 4 37.70 2.34 42.41
N ILE A 5 36.53 2.95 42.49
CA ILE A 5 35.36 2.62 41.67
C ILE A 5 35.24 3.68 40.58
N PHE A 6 35.17 3.24 39.33
CA PHE A 6 34.86 4.09 38.18
C PHE A 6 33.44 3.76 37.71
N LEU A 7 32.57 4.78 37.72
CA LEU A 7 31.26 4.73 37.09
C LEU A 7 31.39 5.34 35.70
N ILE A 8 31.20 4.53 34.65
CA ILE A 8 31.07 5.02 33.29
C ILE A 8 29.57 5.17 33.02
N SER A 9 29.08 6.40 33.16
CA SER A 9 27.75 6.80 32.70
C SER A 9 27.84 7.03 31.19
N GLY A 10 27.55 5.99 30.41
CA GLY A 10 27.31 6.11 28.98
C GLY A 10 25.83 6.41 28.75
N GLY A 11 25.49 7.63 28.34
CA GLY A 11 24.13 7.97 27.96
C GLY A 11 23.67 7.06 26.81
N LEU A 12 22.60 6.29 27.02
CA LEU A 12 21.90 5.62 25.92
C LEU A 12 21.26 6.70 25.04
N SER A 13 21.93 7.07 23.96
CA SER A 13 21.28 7.76 22.85
C SER A 13 20.36 6.76 22.16
N PHE A 14 19.05 6.86 22.44
CA PHE A 14 18.04 6.16 21.67
C PHE A 14 17.94 6.83 20.30
N PHE A 15 18.64 6.28 19.31
CA PHE A 15 18.43 6.65 17.92
C PHE A 15 17.14 6.00 17.43
N SER A 16 16.11 6.80 17.17
CA SER A 16 14.95 6.32 16.40
C SER A 16 15.39 6.12 14.95
N ALA A 17 15.49 4.86 14.52
CA ALA A 17 15.68 4.54 13.11
C ALA A 17 14.31 4.52 12.43
N TYR A 18 14.12 5.38 11.44
CA TYR A 18 12.95 5.35 10.57
C TYR A 18 13.29 4.51 9.34
N ALA A 19 12.45 3.53 9.01
CA ALA A 19 12.51 2.85 7.73
C ALA A 19 11.62 3.60 6.74
N GLN A 20 12.19 4.05 5.61
CA GLN A 20 11.44 4.67 4.53
C GLN A 20 11.53 3.79 3.29
N LEU A 21 10.38 3.50 2.68
CA LEU A 21 10.29 2.87 1.37
C LEU A 21 9.70 3.88 0.39
N SER A 22 10.23 3.90 -0.83
CA SER A 22 9.75 4.79 -1.89
C SER A 22 9.83 4.08 -3.23
N PHE A 23 8.75 4.15 -4.00
CA PHE A 23 8.66 3.58 -5.34
C PHE A 23 8.37 4.70 -6.33
N SER A 24 9.38 5.08 -7.12
CA SER A 24 9.23 6.05 -8.20
C SER A 24 8.92 5.42 -9.55
N PHE A 25 9.19 4.12 -9.71
CA PHE A 25 9.04 3.36 -10.96
C PHE A 25 9.96 3.80 -12.12
N GLU A 26 10.87 4.75 -11.88
CA GLU A 26 11.80 5.26 -12.90
C GLU A 26 12.79 4.21 -13.44
N ASN A 27 13.03 3.15 -12.66
CA ASN A 27 13.90 2.04 -13.04
C ASN A 27 13.11 0.78 -13.46
N GLY A 28 11.81 0.93 -13.75
CA GLY A 28 10.92 -0.18 -14.04
C GLY A 28 10.17 -0.69 -12.80
N LEU A 29 9.55 -1.86 -12.96
CA LEU A 29 8.84 -2.54 -11.88
C LEU A 29 9.80 -3.47 -11.13
N ASP A 30 10.13 -3.11 -9.89
CA ASP A 30 11.06 -3.88 -9.06
C ASP A 30 10.57 -5.32 -8.80
N SER A 31 11.51 -6.23 -8.50
CA SER A 31 11.22 -7.65 -8.26
C SER A 31 10.34 -7.93 -7.04
N CYS A 32 10.10 -6.94 -6.17
CA CYS A 32 9.20 -7.12 -5.04
C CYS A 32 7.72 -7.14 -5.46
N TRP A 33 7.40 -6.55 -6.62
CA TRP A 33 6.03 -6.41 -7.11
C TRP A 33 5.56 -7.70 -7.78
N GLN A 34 4.63 -8.38 -7.11
CA GLN A 34 3.95 -9.56 -7.63
C GLN A 34 2.60 -9.14 -8.23
N GLN A 35 2.36 -9.54 -9.47
CA GLN A 35 1.10 -9.33 -10.17
C GLN A 35 0.27 -10.61 -10.19
N VAL A 36 -1.05 -10.47 -10.06
CA VAL A 36 -2.01 -11.58 -10.20
C VAL A 36 -3.23 -11.06 -10.97
N PRO A 37 -3.47 -11.51 -12.21
CA PRO A 37 -2.57 -12.26 -13.09
C PRO A 37 -1.28 -11.50 -13.45
N GLU A 38 -0.32 -12.17 -14.08
CA GLU A 38 0.89 -11.52 -14.60
C GLU A 38 0.57 -10.58 -15.79
N GLN A 39 1.47 -9.61 -16.04
CA GLN A 39 1.41 -8.69 -17.19
C GLN A 39 0.16 -7.81 -17.23
N ARG A 40 -0.32 -7.39 -16.06
CA ARG A 40 -1.45 -6.46 -15.89
C ARG A 40 -1.01 -5.04 -15.60
N TRP A 41 0.18 -4.91 -15.02
CA TRP A 41 0.74 -3.66 -14.53
C TRP A 41 2.17 -3.48 -15.04
N GLU A 42 2.55 -2.25 -15.31
CA GLU A 42 3.92 -1.90 -15.69
C GLU A 42 4.31 -0.53 -15.14
N ALA A 43 5.62 -0.25 -15.12
CA ALA A 43 6.12 1.11 -15.04
C ALA A 43 5.98 1.75 -16.43
N SER A 44 4.94 2.56 -16.61
CA SER A 44 4.56 3.09 -17.93
C SER A 44 4.98 4.54 -18.10
N ALA A 45 5.45 4.88 -19.31
CA ALA A 45 5.74 6.26 -19.72
C ALA A 45 4.52 6.98 -20.33
N ASP A 46 3.39 6.28 -20.45
CA ASP A 46 2.17 6.85 -20.99
C ASP A 46 1.42 7.66 -19.91
N GLU A 47 1.54 8.98 -20.02
CA GLU A 47 1.00 9.98 -19.10
C GLU A 47 1.40 9.73 -17.62
N PRO A 48 2.69 9.86 -17.27
CA PRO A 48 3.15 9.57 -15.94
C PRO A 48 2.66 10.62 -14.92
N LEU A 49 2.44 10.18 -13.67
CA LEU A 49 2.06 11.07 -12.57
C LEU A 49 3.19 12.01 -12.13
N SER A 50 4.43 11.56 -12.28
CA SER A 50 5.66 12.28 -11.98
C SER A 50 6.80 11.63 -12.76
N GLY A 51 7.88 12.36 -13.03
CA GLY A 51 9.05 11.82 -13.70
C GLY A 51 8.76 11.32 -15.12
N ARG A 52 9.37 10.17 -15.48
CA ARG A 52 9.21 9.54 -16.79
C ARG A 52 8.31 8.31 -16.74
N TYR A 53 8.20 7.66 -15.59
CA TYR A 53 7.43 6.43 -15.43
C TYR A 53 6.57 6.47 -14.18
N SER A 54 5.39 5.87 -14.23
CA SER A 54 4.58 5.58 -13.05
C SER A 54 3.91 4.23 -13.18
N LEU A 55 3.60 3.57 -12.05
CA LEU A 55 2.85 2.33 -12.06
C LEU A 55 1.49 2.55 -12.71
N LYS A 56 1.19 1.75 -13.75
CA LYS A 56 -0.03 1.85 -14.53
C LYS A 56 -0.59 0.46 -14.79
N HIS A 57 -1.90 0.31 -14.63
CA HIS A 57 -2.64 -0.84 -15.16
C HIS A 57 -2.77 -0.67 -16.67
N VAL A 58 -2.30 -1.65 -17.43
CA VAL A 58 -2.11 -1.53 -18.89
C VAL A 58 -2.84 -2.61 -19.69
N PHE A 59 -3.66 -3.43 -19.02
CA PHE A 59 -4.35 -4.53 -19.65
C PHE A 59 -5.83 -4.22 -19.84
N ASP A 60 -6.32 -4.35 -21.06
CA ASP A 60 -7.76 -4.27 -21.35
C ASP A 60 -8.39 -5.67 -21.25
N ASN A 61 -9.24 -5.86 -20.24
CA ASN A 61 -9.81 -7.16 -19.94
C ASN A 61 -10.97 -7.49 -20.90
N ALA A 62 -10.85 -8.60 -21.63
CA ALA A 62 -11.93 -9.12 -22.47
C ALA A 62 -13.12 -9.70 -21.65
N SER A 63 -12.94 -9.91 -20.35
CA SER A 63 -13.94 -10.45 -19.42
C SER A 63 -13.79 -9.83 -18.04
N ALA A 64 -14.87 -9.75 -17.28
CA ALA A 64 -14.82 -9.25 -15.90
C ALA A 64 -13.85 -10.06 -15.02
N GLY A 65 -13.08 -9.37 -14.18
CA GLY A 65 -12.11 -9.95 -13.26
C GLY A 65 -11.39 -8.88 -12.44
N SER A 66 -10.57 -9.33 -11.49
CA SER A 66 -9.76 -8.47 -10.62
C SER A 66 -8.28 -8.62 -11.01
N ASP A 67 -7.62 -7.50 -11.32
CA ASP A 67 -6.18 -7.47 -11.55
C ASP A 67 -5.49 -6.86 -10.32
N GLN A 68 -4.58 -7.62 -9.73
CA GLN A 68 -3.98 -7.32 -8.44
C GLN A 68 -2.47 -7.14 -8.60
N ILE A 69 -1.89 -6.26 -7.80
CA ILE A 69 -0.45 -6.11 -7.68
C ILE A 69 -0.09 -5.74 -6.24
N ALA A 70 0.96 -6.36 -5.70
CA ALA A 70 1.46 -6.07 -4.36
C ALA A 70 2.98 -6.18 -4.27
N CYS A 71 3.61 -5.31 -3.49
CA CYS A 71 5.02 -5.44 -3.10
C CYS A 71 5.13 -5.90 -1.64
N SER A 72 5.93 -6.93 -1.40
CA SER A 72 6.17 -7.43 -0.03
C SER A 72 7.10 -6.49 0.74
N LEU A 73 6.58 -5.88 1.81
CA LEU A 73 7.33 -4.92 2.65
C LEU A 73 7.99 -5.63 3.84
N ASN A 74 8.93 -6.53 3.53
CA ASN A 74 9.63 -7.32 4.55
C ASN A 74 10.44 -6.44 5.50
N GLY A 75 10.33 -6.72 6.80
CA GLY A 75 11.12 -6.04 7.84
C GLY A 75 10.53 -4.73 8.36
N LEU A 76 9.43 -4.22 7.78
CA LEU A 76 8.69 -3.11 8.39
C LEU A 76 7.87 -3.61 9.58
N GLN A 77 7.83 -2.82 10.66
CA GLN A 77 7.07 -3.09 11.88
C GLN A 77 6.10 -1.93 12.14
N PRO A 78 5.01 -1.82 11.35
CA PRO A 78 4.08 -0.69 11.45
C PRO A 78 3.41 -0.57 12.83
N ALA A 79 3.36 -1.65 13.62
CA ALA A 79 2.83 -1.64 14.98
C ALA A 79 3.76 -0.93 16.00
N MET A 80 5.03 -0.65 15.65
CA MET A 80 6.02 -0.08 16.57
C MET A 80 6.07 1.45 16.56
N GLY A 81 5.26 2.12 15.73
CA GLY A 81 5.26 3.57 15.63
C GLY A 81 4.20 4.12 14.69
N GLU A 82 4.32 5.40 14.38
CA GLU A 82 3.46 6.05 13.40
C GLU A 82 3.87 5.64 11.98
N VAL A 83 2.89 5.38 11.13
CA VAL A 83 3.09 5.02 9.73
C VAL A 83 2.43 6.08 8.86
N GLN A 84 3.22 6.71 8.01
CA GLN A 84 2.73 7.67 7.04
C GLN A 84 2.80 7.07 5.62
N TRP A 85 1.67 7.13 4.92
CA TRP A 85 1.58 6.79 3.51
C TRP A 85 1.45 8.06 2.68
N GLN A 86 2.24 8.16 1.60
CA GLN A 86 2.14 9.24 0.64
C GLN A 86 2.21 8.66 -0.77
N PHE A 87 1.22 8.98 -1.58
CA PHE A 87 1.15 8.55 -2.98
C PHE A 87 0.38 9.58 -3.80
N SER A 88 0.68 9.62 -5.09
CA SER A 88 -0.15 10.29 -6.10
C SER A 88 -0.93 9.23 -6.85
N LEU A 89 -2.20 9.51 -7.15
CA LEU A 89 -3.06 8.58 -7.85
C LEU A 89 -3.87 9.31 -8.92
N ARG A 90 -4.07 8.64 -10.06
CA ARG A 90 -4.99 9.08 -11.10
C ARG A 90 -5.86 7.92 -11.54
N HIS A 91 -7.14 8.21 -11.71
CA HIS A 91 -8.14 7.29 -12.24
C HIS A 91 -8.72 7.87 -13.52
N GLY A 92 -8.77 7.08 -14.60
CA GLY A 92 -9.01 7.58 -15.95
C GLY A 92 -10.48 7.79 -16.34
N TYR A 93 -11.41 7.43 -15.47
CA TYR A 93 -12.84 7.51 -15.73
C TYR A 93 -13.61 7.90 -14.48
N ASN A 94 -14.85 8.38 -14.68
CA ASN A 94 -15.70 8.73 -13.56
C ASN A 94 -16.04 7.48 -12.73
N PRO A 95 -15.99 7.59 -11.40
CA PRO A 95 -16.59 6.63 -10.48
C PRO A 95 -17.99 6.18 -10.90
N SER A 96 -18.28 4.90 -10.76
CA SER A 96 -19.63 4.34 -10.87
C SER A 96 -19.76 3.07 -10.05
N ALA A 97 -20.98 2.70 -9.65
CA ALA A 97 -21.25 1.46 -8.91
C ALA A 97 -20.76 0.15 -9.61
N SER A 98 -20.41 0.24 -10.89
CA SER A 98 -19.90 -0.85 -11.74
C SER A 98 -18.38 -0.84 -11.87
N ASN A 99 -17.70 0.20 -11.39
CA ASN A 99 -16.25 0.26 -11.29
C ASN A 99 -15.84 0.48 -9.82
N TYR A 100 -14.92 -0.35 -9.35
CA TYR A 100 -14.29 -0.14 -8.06
C TYR A 100 -12.81 -0.39 -8.22
N TRP A 101 -12.03 0.30 -7.41
CA TRP A 101 -10.61 0.04 -7.28
C TRP A 101 -10.22 0.26 -5.83
N ILE A 102 -9.19 -0.45 -5.41
CA ILE A 102 -8.65 -0.35 -4.07
C ILE A 102 -7.13 -0.44 -4.14
N PHE A 103 -6.48 0.39 -3.34
CA PHE A 103 -5.06 0.33 -3.08
C PHE A 103 -4.86 -0.04 -1.61
N PHE A 104 -4.34 -1.24 -1.36
CA PHE A 104 -3.95 -1.66 -0.02
C PHE A 104 -2.70 -0.87 0.39
N LEU A 105 -2.84 -0.07 1.45
CA LEU A 105 -1.71 0.61 2.07
C LEU A 105 -0.83 -0.44 2.74
N MET A 106 -1.44 -1.37 3.47
CA MET A 106 -0.75 -2.51 4.05
C MET A 106 -1.71 -3.69 4.15
N ALA A 107 -1.18 -4.90 4.03
CA ALA A 107 -1.93 -6.13 4.18
C ALA A 107 -1.06 -7.21 4.80
N GLU A 108 -1.70 -8.16 5.46
CA GLU A 108 -1.04 -9.37 5.95
C GLU A 108 -0.71 -10.34 4.82
N LYS A 109 -1.58 -10.41 3.79
CA LYS A 109 -1.43 -11.34 2.66
C LYS A 109 -1.08 -10.61 1.35
N GLY A 110 -0.42 -11.34 0.45
CA GLY A 110 0.03 -10.83 -0.85
C GLY A 110 -1.08 -10.69 -1.90
N ALA A 111 -0.69 -10.31 -3.12
CA ALA A 111 -1.57 -9.90 -4.21
C ALA A 111 -2.76 -10.85 -4.46
N SER A 112 -2.55 -12.17 -4.45
CA SER A 112 -3.59 -13.18 -4.71
C SER A 112 -4.75 -13.19 -3.71
N TRP A 113 -4.60 -12.50 -2.58
CA TRP A 113 -5.61 -12.38 -1.52
C TRP A 113 -6.23 -10.98 -1.47
N MET A 114 -5.81 -10.07 -2.34
CA MET A 114 -6.32 -8.70 -2.42
C MET A 114 -7.53 -8.62 -3.37
N ASP A 115 -8.50 -9.49 -3.14
CA ASP A 115 -9.80 -9.47 -3.83
C ASP A 115 -10.93 -9.27 -2.81
N ALA A 116 -12.04 -8.71 -3.27
CA ALA A 116 -13.19 -8.49 -2.39
C ALA A 116 -13.69 -9.81 -1.79
N GLY A 117 -13.89 -9.83 -0.47
CA GLY A 117 -14.39 -11.00 0.26
C GLY A 117 -13.35 -12.06 0.59
N ASN A 118 -12.10 -11.94 0.13
CA ASN A 118 -11.02 -12.81 0.60
C ASN A 118 -10.61 -12.44 2.03
N GLU A 119 -10.31 -13.45 2.85
CA GLU A 119 -9.83 -13.23 4.21
C GLU A 119 -8.46 -12.55 4.19
N ASN A 120 -8.43 -11.26 4.54
CA ASN A 120 -7.21 -10.48 4.69
C ASN A 120 -7.36 -9.49 5.87
N ASN A 121 -6.23 -9.00 6.37
CA ASN A 121 -6.18 -7.94 7.38
C ASN A 121 -5.34 -6.80 6.82
N GLY A 122 -5.78 -5.56 6.99
CA GLY A 122 -5.04 -4.43 6.44
C GLY A 122 -5.75 -3.09 6.51
N TYR A 123 -5.11 -2.12 5.87
CA TYR A 123 -5.67 -0.80 5.59
C TYR A 123 -5.60 -0.54 4.11
N ALA A 124 -6.65 0.05 3.55
CA ALA A 124 -6.73 0.29 2.13
C ALA A 124 -7.48 1.58 1.84
N VAL A 125 -7.18 2.19 0.70
CA VAL A 125 -7.87 3.37 0.20
C VAL A 125 -8.48 3.02 -1.14
N GLY A 126 -9.73 3.40 -1.37
CA GLY A 126 -10.40 3.00 -2.59
C GLY A 126 -11.72 3.68 -2.76
N LEU A 127 -12.35 3.35 -3.90
CA LEU A 127 -13.62 3.90 -4.29
C LEU A 127 -14.55 2.74 -4.64
N ASN A 128 -15.80 2.82 -4.19
CA ASN A 128 -16.85 1.81 -4.42
C ASN A 128 -16.52 0.39 -3.94
N TYR A 129 -15.55 0.24 -3.04
CA TYR A 129 -15.08 -1.06 -2.59
C TYR A 129 -16.06 -1.71 -1.59
N ALA A 130 -16.40 -1.01 -0.50
CA ALA A 130 -17.39 -1.49 0.48
C ALA A 130 -18.77 -0.84 0.29
N THR A 131 -18.79 0.46 0.03
CA THR A 131 -20.00 1.27 -0.20
C THR A 131 -19.96 1.82 -1.61
N LYS A 132 -21.00 1.58 -2.41
CA LYS A 132 -21.09 2.05 -3.81
C LYS A 132 -21.64 3.48 -3.88
N ASN A 133 -20.87 4.45 -3.41
CA ASN A 133 -21.29 5.85 -3.23
C ASN A 133 -20.41 6.87 -3.98
N ASP A 134 -19.47 6.41 -4.80
CA ASP A 134 -18.54 7.22 -5.59
C ASP A 134 -17.63 8.14 -4.75
N ILE A 135 -17.42 7.80 -3.47
CA ILE A 135 -16.55 8.54 -2.55
C ILE A 135 -15.23 7.77 -2.35
N LEU A 136 -14.13 8.52 -2.30
CA LEU A 136 -12.83 7.97 -1.89
C LEU A 136 -12.83 7.77 -0.37
N CYS A 137 -12.64 6.53 0.07
CA CYS A 137 -12.70 6.17 1.47
C CYS A 137 -11.42 5.47 1.93
N LEU A 138 -11.06 5.67 3.19
CA LEU A 138 -10.12 4.83 3.92
C LEU A 138 -10.89 3.66 4.53
N TYR A 139 -10.36 2.44 4.42
CA TYR A 139 -10.95 1.23 4.93
C TYR A 139 -9.99 0.52 5.89
N ARG A 140 -10.55 0.00 6.98
CA ARG A 140 -9.94 -1.08 7.76
C ARG A 140 -10.51 -2.41 7.30
N ILE A 141 -9.63 -3.36 7.02
CA ILE A 141 -9.98 -4.71 6.60
C ILE A 141 -9.62 -5.65 7.74
N ALA A 142 -10.60 -6.38 8.27
CA ALA A 142 -10.42 -7.31 9.38
C ALA A 142 -11.10 -8.65 9.06
N GLY A 143 -10.29 -9.68 8.81
CA GLY A 143 -10.79 -11.01 8.40
C GLY A 143 -11.61 -10.97 7.12
N GLY A 144 -11.25 -10.10 6.16
CA GLY A 144 -12.00 -9.89 4.92
C GLY A 144 -13.25 -9.02 5.06
N LYS A 145 -13.57 -8.51 6.26
CA LYS A 145 -14.63 -7.53 6.46
C LYS A 145 -14.07 -6.12 6.34
N ASP A 146 -14.63 -5.35 5.42
CA ASP A 146 -14.26 -3.97 5.16
C ASP A 146 -15.11 -3.02 6.02
N THR A 147 -14.45 -2.08 6.70
CA THR A 147 -15.10 -1.03 7.49
C THR A 147 -14.56 0.32 7.07
N GLU A 148 -15.44 1.19 6.61
CA GLU A 148 -15.12 2.57 6.26
C GLU A 148 -14.67 3.34 7.50
N ILE A 149 -13.49 3.94 7.42
CA ILE A 149 -12.96 4.87 8.41
C ILE A 149 -13.28 6.26 7.90
N ASN A 150 -14.46 6.76 8.25
CA ASN A 150 -14.81 8.15 7.98
C ASN A 150 -14.08 9.03 8.98
N HIS A 151 -13.35 10.03 8.48
CA HIS A 151 -13.05 11.20 9.29
C HIS A 151 -14.39 11.91 9.52
N SER A 152 -14.99 11.71 10.69
CA SER A 152 -15.96 12.67 11.21
C SER A 152 -15.22 13.98 11.45
N GLU A 153 -15.71 15.07 10.86
CA GLU A 153 -15.40 16.45 11.28
C GLU A 153 -15.66 16.65 12.78
#